data_AF-A0A644X546-F1
#
_entry.id   AF-A0A644X546-F1
#
_cell.length_a   1.000
_cell.length_b   1.000
_cell.length_c   1.000
_cell.angle_alpha   90.00
_cell.angle_beta   90.00
_cell.angle_gamma   90.00
#
_symmetry.space_group_name_H-M   'P 1'
#
loop_
_entity.id
_entity.type
_entity.pdbx_description
1 polymer ?
#
loop_
_entity_poly.entity_id
_entity_poly.type
_entity_poly.pdbx_seq_one_letter_code
_entity_poly.pdbx_strand_id
1 'polypeptide(L)'
;MNNVDTTQEYPYEYWFQFQDLDDTCTYKLTKKSGRQNSIIELYNNHGDTVIFVNIRIQNIETGSLTNLISDLNGQSNIGLEKGKYKIEISAMNYDKFNMEFEVADEQYIELKIYLGLAPGLSVYEIDSKSALTENEIFEIIDCVKKNRNELLQECSDENKYRVMLQL
;
A
#
# COMPACT_ATOMS: atom_id res chain seq x y z
N MET A 1 21.46 -4.53 -5.53
CA MET A 1 22.85 -4.90 -5.16
C MET A 1 23.13 -6.20 -5.89
N ASN A 2 24.12 -6.23 -6.78
CA ASN A 2 24.34 -7.34 -7.70
C ASN A 2 24.99 -8.52 -6.96
N ASN A 3 24.40 -9.72 -7.06
CA ASN A 3 25.10 -10.96 -6.75
C ASN A 3 25.71 -11.50 -8.05
N VAL A 4 26.97 -11.95 -7.98
CA VAL A 4 27.66 -12.54 -9.13
C VAL A 4 28.14 -13.94 -8.78
N ASP A 5 27.60 -14.96 -9.44
CA ASP A 5 28.07 -16.35 -9.36
C ASP A 5 28.54 -16.83 -10.73
N THR A 6 29.85 -16.74 -10.96
CA THR A 6 30.49 -17.09 -12.24
C THR A 6 30.41 -18.58 -12.61
N THR A 7 29.84 -19.43 -11.75
CA THR A 7 29.70 -20.87 -12.01
C THR A 7 28.37 -21.25 -12.67
N GLN A 8 27.44 -20.30 -12.79
CA GLN A 8 26.10 -20.52 -13.32
C GLN A 8 25.94 -19.98 -14.76
N GLU A 9 24.93 -20.50 -15.47
CA GLU A 9 24.59 -20.04 -16.83
C GLU A 9 24.21 -18.55 -16.87
N TYR A 10 23.60 -18.05 -15.78
CA TYR A 10 23.23 -16.65 -15.59
C TYR A 10 23.98 -16.09 -14.37
N PRO A 11 25.22 -15.62 -14.53
CA PRO A 11 26.04 -15.21 -13.40
C PRO A 11 25.70 -13.83 -12.84
N TYR A 12 24.74 -13.08 -13.40
CA TYR A 12 24.35 -11.75 -12.93
C TYR A 12 22.87 -11.68 -12.57
N GLU A 13 22.57 -11.28 -11.33
CA GLU A 13 21.19 -11.14 -10.82
C GLU A 13 20.85 -9.68 -10.51
N TYR A 14 19.68 -9.22 -10.99
CA TYR A 14 19.14 -7.88 -10.71
C TYR A 14 17.71 -7.98 -10.19
N TRP A 15 17.42 -7.24 -9.12
CA TRP A 15 16.19 -7.36 -8.36
C TRP A 15 15.48 -6.01 -8.32
N PHE A 16 14.17 -5.99 -8.58
CA PHE A 16 13.38 -4.76 -8.48
C PHE A 16 11.94 -5.01 -8.04
N GLN A 17 11.32 -3.96 -7.54
CA GLN A 17 9.90 -3.89 -7.19
C GLN A 17 9.34 -2.60 -7.75
N PHE A 18 8.07 -2.61 -8.18
CA PHE A 18 7.40 -1.37 -8.53
C PHE A 18 7.06 -0.63 -7.24
N GLN A 19 7.48 0.63 -7.18
CA GLN A 19 7.05 1.54 -6.14
C GLN A 19 5.89 2.37 -6.68
N ASP A 20 4.76 2.36 -5.98
CA ASP A 20 3.61 3.20 -6.30
C ASP A 20 3.76 4.57 -5.60
N LEU A 21 4.92 5.23 -5.78
CA LEU A 21 5.30 6.44 -5.03
C LEU A 21 4.31 7.61 -5.16
N ASP A 22 3.61 7.69 -6.29
CA ASP A 22 2.63 8.74 -6.55
C ASP A 22 1.24 8.41 -5.97
N ASP A 23 1.02 7.15 -5.58
CA ASP A 23 -0.25 6.67 -5.04
C ASP A 23 -0.24 6.81 -3.51
N THR A 24 -0.42 8.03 -3.03
CA THR A 24 -0.32 8.36 -1.60
C THR A 24 -1.68 8.35 -0.89
N CYS A 25 -1.67 8.08 0.41
CA CYS A 25 -2.89 8.17 1.22
C CYS A 25 -3.34 9.63 1.39
N THR A 26 -4.65 9.88 1.24
CA THR A 26 -5.27 11.19 1.51
C THR A 26 -6.48 11.03 2.42
N TYR A 27 -6.94 12.13 3.02
CA TYR A 27 -8.12 12.09 3.89
C TYR A 27 -8.92 13.39 3.87
N LYS A 28 -10.19 13.27 4.25
CA LYS A 28 -11.08 14.39 4.55
C LYS A 28 -11.77 14.14 5.88
N LEU A 29 -11.46 15.00 6.86
CA LEU A 29 -12.09 15.01 8.17
C LEU A 29 -13.17 16.09 8.22
N THR A 30 -14.40 15.70 8.54
CA THR A 30 -15.51 16.62 8.80
C THR A 30 -15.96 16.48 10.24
N LYS A 31 -16.16 17.60 10.93
CA LYS A 31 -16.64 17.66 12.32
C LYS A 31 -18.09 18.11 12.32
N LYS A 32 -18.96 17.41 13.06
CA LYS A 32 -20.40 17.71 13.14
C LYS A 32 -20.87 17.75 14.58
N SER A 33 -21.74 18.70 14.90
CA SER A 33 -22.38 18.79 16.22
C SER A 33 -23.50 17.76 16.35
N GLY A 34 -23.60 17.16 17.53
CA GLY A 34 -24.62 16.17 17.88
C GLY A 34 -24.04 14.97 18.61
N ARG A 35 -24.93 14.18 19.22
CA ARG A 35 -24.60 12.92 19.90
C ARG A 35 -24.90 11.75 18.98
N GLN A 36 -24.03 11.52 18.01
CA GLN A 36 -24.10 10.39 17.08
C GLN A 36 -22.77 9.64 17.08
N ASN A 37 -22.76 8.43 16.52
CA ASN A 37 -21.52 7.72 16.27
C ASN A 37 -20.72 8.45 15.19
N SER A 38 -19.41 8.50 15.38
CA SER A 38 -18.47 8.89 14.34
C SER A 38 -18.39 7.81 13.27
N ILE A 39 -18.17 8.25 12.03
CA ILE A 39 -18.15 7.41 10.85
C ILE A 39 -16.75 7.46 10.22
N ILE A 40 -16.21 6.31 9.87
CA ILE A 40 -14.96 6.17 9.11
C ILE A 40 -15.29 5.40 7.83
N GLU A 41 -14.90 5.96 6.68
CA GLU A 41 -15.13 5.40 5.34
C GLU A 41 -13.78 5.27 4.61
N LEU A 42 -13.57 4.13 3.96
CA LEU A 42 -12.29 3.74 3.37
C LEU A 42 -12.43 3.45 1.88
N TYR A 43 -11.62 4.11 1.08
CA TYR A 43 -11.58 3.97 -0.38
C TYR A 43 -10.15 3.78 -0.87
N ASN A 44 -9.97 3.25 -2.08
CA ASN A 44 -8.72 3.37 -2.81
C ASN A 44 -8.70 4.72 -3.58
N ASN A 45 -7.57 5.08 -4.17
CA ASN A 45 -7.44 6.33 -4.93
C ASN A 45 -8.23 6.34 -6.26
N HIS A 46 -8.82 5.21 -6.67
CA HIS A 46 -9.79 5.13 -7.78
C HIS A 46 -11.25 5.38 -7.36
N GLY A 47 -11.50 5.47 -6.04
CA GLY A 47 -12.84 5.67 -5.47
C GLY A 47 -13.59 4.39 -5.14
N ASP A 48 -13.00 3.21 -5.32
CA ASP A 48 -13.59 1.95 -4.90
C ASP A 48 -13.46 1.77 -3.39
N THR A 49 -14.45 1.13 -2.79
CA THR A 49 -14.48 0.81 -1.37
C THR A 49 -13.41 -0.21 -0.98
N VAL A 50 -12.72 0.02 0.14
CA VAL A 50 -11.79 -0.95 0.75
C VAL A 50 -12.43 -1.58 1.98
N ILE A 51 -12.69 -2.88 1.90
CA ILE A 51 -13.42 -3.66 2.91
C ILE A 51 -12.47 -4.40 3.87
N PHE A 52 -12.99 -4.81 5.04
CA PHE A 52 -12.27 -5.62 6.03
C PHE A 52 -10.92 -5.03 6.48
N VAL A 53 -10.85 -3.71 6.55
CA VAL A 53 -9.65 -2.97 6.94
C VAL A 53 -9.54 -2.91 8.45
N ASN A 54 -8.34 -3.13 8.98
CA ASN A 54 -8.07 -2.99 10.40
C ASN A 54 -7.91 -1.50 10.77
N ILE A 55 -8.70 -1.05 11.73
CA ILE A 55 -8.73 0.32 12.23
C ILE A 55 -8.39 0.29 13.71
N ARG A 56 -7.32 0.96 14.09
CA ARG A 56 -6.90 1.11 15.49
C ARG A 56 -7.03 2.56 15.89
N ILE A 57 -7.79 2.83 16.96
CA ILE A 57 -8.01 4.19 17.48
C ILE A 57 -7.55 4.22 18.94
N GLN A 58 -6.68 5.16 19.26
CA GLN A 58 -6.17 5.36 20.61
C GLN A 58 -6.53 6.75 21.10
N ASN A 59 -7.16 6.86 22.26
CA ASN A 59 -7.26 8.13 22.96
C ASN A 59 -5.88 8.46 23.57
N ILE A 60 -5.30 9.59 23.18
CA ILE A 60 -3.92 9.96 23.52
C ILE A 60 -3.78 10.28 25.01
N GLU A 61 -4.80 10.88 25.61
CA GLU A 61 -4.76 11.34 27.00
C GLU A 61 -4.93 10.19 28.00
N THR A 62 -5.84 9.26 27.70
CA THR A 62 -6.19 8.12 28.57
C THR A 62 -5.40 6.86 28.22
N GLY A 63 -4.83 6.78 27.01
CA GLY A 63 -4.21 5.58 26.47
C GLY A 63 -5.22 4.49 26.06
N SER A 64 -6.53 4.72 26.20
CA SER A 64 -7.57 3.76 25.85
C SER A 64 -7.51 3.39 24.37
N LEU A 65 -7.65 2.10 24.07
CA LEU A 65 -7.52 1.54 22.73
C LEU A 65 -8.82 0.88 22.26
N THR A 66 -9.23 1.21 21.04
CA THR A 66 -10.33 0.55 20.34
C THR A 66 -9.83 0.02 19.00
N ASN A 67 -10.13 -1.26 18.71
CA ASN A 67 -9.84 -1.89 17.43
C ASN A 67 -11.15 -2.22 16.73
N LEU A 68 -11.25 -1.89 15.44
CA LEU A 68 -12.41 -2.12 14.59
C LEU A 68 -11.95 -2.78 13.28
N ILE A 69 -12.91 -3.40 12.60
CA ILE A 69 -12.75 -3.91 11.23
C ILE A 69 -13.87 -3.29 10.41
N SER A 70 -13.55 -2.71 9.24
CA SER A 70 -14.56 -2.15 8.35
C SER A 70 -15.46 -3.22 7.74
N ASP A 71 -16.71 -2.83 7.49
CA ASP A 71 -17.72 -3.73 6.93
C ASP A 71 -17.59 -3.90 5.41
N LEU A 72 -18.60 -4.53 4.79
CA LEU A 72 -18.68 -4.75 3.35
C LEU A 72 -18.82 -3.46 2.53
N ASN A 73 -19.13 -2.33 3.17
CA ASN A 73 -19.15 -1.01 2.56
C ASN A 73 -17.89 -0.19 2.91
N GLY A 74 -16.86 -0.83 3.50
CA GLY A 74 -15.64 -0.16 3.93
C GLY A 74 -15.89 0.88 5.01
N GLN A 75 -16.98 0.72 5.77
CA GLN A 75 -17.42 1.66 6.80
C GLN A 75 -17.17 1.10 8.21
N SER A 76 -16.94 1.99 9.17
CA SER A 76 -16.95 1.68 10.60
C SER A 76 -17.64 2.78 11.38
N ASN A 77 -18.41 2.39 12.40
CA ASN A 77 -19.12 3.30 13.29
C ASN A 77 -18.57 3.18 14.71
N ILE A 78 -18.25 4.31 15.34
CA ILE A 78 -17.69 4.33 16.70
C ILE A 78 -18.20 5.52 17.51
N GLY A 79 -18.61 5.27 18.75
CA GLY A 79 -18.86 6.33 19.73
C GLY A 79 -17.52 6.86 20.24
N LEU A 80 -17.28 8.16 20.05
CA LEU A 80 -16.09 8.84 20.56
C LEU A 80 -16.53 9.89 21.57
N GLU A 81 -15.91 9.86 22.75
CA GLU A 81 -16.05 10.93 23.73
C GLU A 81 -15.15 12.12 23.35
N LYS A 82 -15.30 13.22 24.10
CA LYS A 82 -14.38 14.35 23.99
C LYS A 82 -12.95 13.89 24.25
N GLY A 83 -12.03 14.25 23.36
CA GLY A 83 -10.61 13.97 23.56
C GLY A 83 -9.79 14.05 22.27
N LYS A 84 -8.50 13.80 22.43
CA LYS A 84 -7.54 13.70 21.33
C LYS A 84 -7.24 12.25 21.02
N TYR A 85 -7.21 11.93 19.74
CA TYR A 85 -7.11 10.57 19.24
C TYR A 85 -6.03 10.43 18.18
N LYS A 86 -5.38 9.28 18.18
CA LYS A 86 -4.56 8.79 17.07
C LYS A 86 -5.30 7.64 16.40
N ILE A 87 -5.39 7.66 15.08
CA ILE A 87 -5.92 6.56 14.27
C ILE A 87 -4.83 5.97 13.40
N GLU A 88 -4.82 4.65 13.31
CA GLU A 88 -3.93 3.85 12.46
C GLU A 88 -4.78 2.90 11.63
N ILE A 89 -4.55 2.91 10.31
CA ILE A 89 -5.27 2.08 9.34
C ILE A 89 -4.27 1.14 8.68
N SER A 90 -4.63 -0.14 8.61
CA SER A 90 -3.84 -1.16 7.93
C SER A 90 -4.72 -2.06 7.07
N ALA A 91 -4.44 -2.09 5.78
CA ALA A 91 -5.09 -2.95 4.79
C ALA A 91 -4.04 -3.68 3.95
N MET A 92 -4.40 -4.84 3.41
CA MET A 92 -3.50 -5.60 2.53
C MET A 92 -3.30 -4.83 1.22
N ASN A 93 -2.04 -4.77 0.73
CA ASN A 93 -1.63 -4.06 -0.49
C ASN A 93 -1.71 -2.53 -0.43
N TYR A 94 -2.05 -1.94 0.71
CA TYR A 94 -2.10 -0.48 0.89
C TYR A 94 -1.05 -0.02 1.89
N ASP A 95 -0.59 1.22 1.70
CA ASP A 95 0.27 1.87 2.65
C ASP A 95 -0.44 2.11 3.99
N LYS A 96 0.33 2.06 5.07
CA LYS A 96 -0.20 2.36 6.40
C LYS A 96 -0.58 3.83 6.48
N PHE A 97 -1.82 4.11 6.86
CA PHE A 97 -2.27 5.47 7.14
C PHE A 97 -2.31 5.74 8.64
N ASN A 98 -1.87 6.92 9.05
CA ASN A 98 -1.95 7.38 10.43
C ASN A 98 -2.22 8.88 10.49
N MET A 99 -3.05 9.29 11.44
CA MET A 99 -3.30 10.71 11.72
C MET A 99 -3.75 10.90 13.16
N GLU A 100 -3.69 12.15 13.61
CA GLU A 100 -4.29 12.57 14.87
C GLU A 100 -5.50 13.49 14.62
N PHE A 101 -6.50 13.42 15.48
CA PHE A 101 -7.66 14.31 15.45
C PHE A 101 -8.23 14.55 16.84
N GLU A 102 -9.09 15.57 16.96
CA GLU A 102 -9.72 15.96 18.21
C GLU A 102 -11.24 16.01 18.07
N VAL A 103 -11.92 15.44 19.06
CA VAL A 103 -13.38 15.44 19.22
C VAL A 103 -13.72 16.37 20.38
N ALA A 104 -14.52 17.41 20.10
CA ALA A 104 -15.02 18.31 21.13
C ALA A 104 -16.27 17.71 21.83
N ASP A 105 -16.73 18.37 22.87
CA ASP A 105 -17.96 17.96 23.54
C ASP A 105 -19.17 18.03 22.58
N GLU A 106 -20.07 17.05 22.70
CA GLU A 106 -21.23 16.88 21.82
C GLU A 106 -20.91 16.96 20.31
N GLN A 107 -19.78 16.39 19.92
CA GLN A 107 -19.34 16.37 18.53
C GLN A 107 -19.08 14.93 18.07
N TYR A 108 -19.34 14.66 16.79
CA TYR A 108 -18.89 13.46 16.11
C TYR A 108 -18.10 13.83 14.84
N ILE A 109 -17.42 12.85 14.26
CA ILE A 109 -16.65 13.05 13.03
C ILE A 109 -17.14 12.16 11.90
N GLU A 110 -16.94 12.64 10.68
CA GLU A 110 -16.97 11.83 9.46
C GLU A 110 -15.58 11.90 8.84
N LEU A 111 -14.92 10.75 8.77
CA LEU A 111 -13.56 10.63 8.26
C LEU A 111 -13.58 9.76 7.01
N LYS A 112 -13.31 10.39 5.86
CA LYS A 112 -13.06 9.69 4.60
C LYS A 112 -11.57 9.56 4.37
N ILE A 113 -11.09 8.35 4.12
CA ILE A 113 -9.68 8.07 3.86
C ILE A 113 -9.58 7.37 2.52
N TYR A 114 -8.69 7.88 1.67
CA TYR A 114 -8.30 7.24 0.43
C TYR A 114 -6.92 6.64 0.64
N LEU A 115 -6.81 5.32 0.54
CA LEU A 115 -5.60 4.55 0.75
C LEU A 115 -4.83 4.45 -0.57
N GLY A 116 -3.56 4.84 -0.51
CA GLY A 116 -2.58 4.60 -1.56
C GLY A 116 -2.00 3.19 -1.48
N LEU A 117 -1.59 2.64 -2.61
CA LEU A 117 -0.96 1.32 -2.69
C LEU A 117 0.39 1.30 -1.97
N ALA A 118 0.64 0.22 -1.25
CA ALA A 118 1.98 -0.08 -0.76
C ALA A 118 2.88 -0.47 -1.95
N PRO A 119 4.22 -0.38 -1.82
CA PRO A 119 5.13 -0.97 -2.80
C PRO A 119 4.71 -2.41 -3.13
N GLY A 120 4.72 -2.73 -4.43
CA GLY A 120 4.26 -4.03 -4.90
C GLY A 120 4.98 -5.16 -4.17
N LEU A 121 4.22 -6.11 -3.62
CA LEU A 121 4.79 -7.28 -2.93
C LEU A 121 5.60 -8.17 -3.87
N SER A 122 5.33 -8.07 -5.18
CA SER A 122 6.03 -8.78 -6.25
C SER A 122 7.47 -8.28 -6.40
N VAL A 123 8.41 -9.16 -6.08
CA VAL A 123 9.82 -9.01 -6.44
C VAL A 123 10.02 -9.60 -7.83
N TYR A 124 10.64 -8.83 -8.72
CA TYR A 124 11.03 -9.29 -10.04
C TYR A 124 12.54 -9.48 -10.07
N GLU A 125 12.96 -10.56 -10.70
CA GLU A 125 14.36 -10.93 -10.87
C GLU A 125 14.70 -10.98 -12.36
N ILE A 126 15.84 -10.38 -12.71
CA ILE A 126 16.47 -10.46 -14.03
C ILE A 126 17.75 -11.26 -13.86
N ASP A 127 17.74 -12.47 -14.40
CA ASP A 127 18.93 -13.33 -14.49
C ASP A 127 19.57 -13.10 -15.85
N SER A 128 20.84 -12.66 -15.88
CA SER A 128 21.54 -12.33 -17.11
C SER A 128 22.84 -13.09 -17.30
N LYS A 129 23.12 -13.49 -18.55
CA LYS A 129 24.35 -14.15 -18.97
C LYS A 129 25.56 -13.20 -18.96
N SER A 130 25.31 -11.90 -19.05
CA SER A 130 26.32 -10.82 -19.04
C SER A 130 25.85 -9.62 -18.22
N ALA A 131 26.80 -8.80 -17.74
CA ALA A 131 26.44 -7.55 -17.04
C ALA A 131 25.56 -6.66 -17.93
N LEU A 132 24.40 -6.26 -17.40
CA LEU A 132 23.50 -5.29 -18.03
C LEU A 132 23.87 -3.88 -17.61
N THR A 133 23.73 -2.94 -18.55
CA THR A 133 23.78 -1.51 -18.29
C THR A 133 22.50 -1.04 -17.61
N GLU A 134 22.55 0.13 -16.99
CA GLU A 134 21.39 0.72 -16.31
C GLU A 134 20.22 0.96 -17.27
N ASN A 135 20.49 1.40 -18.51
CA ASN A 135 19.46 1.60 -19.54
C ASN A 135 18.77 0.29 -19.93
N GLU A 136 19.53 -0.80 -20.09
CA GLU A 136 18.95 -2.12 -20.39
C GLU A 136 18.07 -2.61 -19.25
N ILE A 137 18.47 -2.39 -18.00
CA ILE A 137 17.65 -2.71 -16.83
C ILE A 137 16.34 -1.90 -16.86
N PHE A 138 16.38 -0.61 -17.15
CA PHE A 138 15.18 0.22 -17.24
C PHE A 138 14.23 -0.21 -18.36
N GLU A 139 14.76 -0.55 -19.54
CA GLU A 139 13.95 -1.07 -20.65
C GLU A 139 13.22 -2.37 -20.26
N ILE A 140 13.90 -3.26 -19.55
CA ILE A 140 13.31 -4.50 -19.03
C ILE A 140 12.22 -4.20 -18.01
N ILE A 141 12.47 -3.29 -17.05
CA ILE A 141 11.48 -2.86 -16.05
C ILE A 141 10.22 -2.29 -16.73
N ASP A 142 10.39 -1.46 -17.76
CA ASP A 142 9.28 -0.87 -18.52
C ASP A 142 8.48 -1.92 -19.30
N CYS A 143 9.13 -2.96 -19.80
CA CYS A 143 8.44 -4.11 -20.39
C CYS A 143 7.59 -4.83 -19.34
N VAL A 144 8.19 -5.17 -18.19
CA VAL A 144 7.51 -5.89 -17.10
C VAL A 144 6.29 -5.11 -16.61
N LYS A 145 6.38 -3.78 -16.56
CA LYS A 145 5.26 -2.92 -16.16
C LYS A 145 4.02 -3.12 -17.04
N LYS A 146 4.22 -3.41 -18.33
CA LYS A 146 3.15 -3.61 -19.33
C LYS A 146 2.70 -5.08 -19.42
N ASN A 147 3.60 -6.02 -19.19
CA ASN A 147 3.41 -7.44 -19.48
C ASN A 147 3.50 -8.33 -18.22
N ARG A 148 2.91 -7.90 -17.10
CA ARG A 148 3.03 -8.57 -15.79
C ARG A 148 2.64 -10.06 -15.79
N ASN A 149 1.81 -10.50 -16.73
CA ASN A 149 1.33 -11.89 -16.82
C ASN A 149 2.16 -12.78 -17.77
N GLU A 150 3.05 -12.20 -18.58
CA GLU A 150 3.75 -12.89 -19.68
C GLU A 150 5.25 -12.53 -19.68
N LEU A 151 5.87 -12.52 -18.50
CA LEU A 151 7.25 -12.06 -18.28
C LEU A 151 8.30 -12.80 -19.12
N LEU A 152 8.15 -14.12 -19.22
CA LEU A 152 9.08 -14.97 -19.97
C LEU A 152 8.93 -14.80 -21.48
N GLN A 153 7.71 -14.64 -22.00
CA GLN A 153 7.49 -14.50 -23.44
C GLN A 153 7.81 -13.08 -23.93
N GLU A 154 7.37 -12.07 -23.19
CA GLU A 154 7.35 -10.69 -23.69
C GLU A 154 8.55 -9.87 -23.22
N CYS A 155 9.15 -10.23 -22.07
CA CYS A 155 10.19 -9.43 -21.44
C CYS A 155 11.51 -10.15 -21.23
N SER A 156 11.69 -11.36 -21.78
CA SER A 156 12.95 -12.11 -21.71
C SER A 156 13.59 -12.28 -23.09
N ASP A 157 14.91 -12.42 -23.13
CA ASP A 157 15.69 -12.81 -24.30
C ASP A 157 16.47 -14.08 -23.95
N GLU A 158 16.05 -15.23 -24.49
CA GLU A 158 16.63 -16.55 -24.19
C GLU A 158 18.16 -16.62 -24.37
N ASN A 159 18.73 -15.75 -25.21
CA ASN A 159 20.17 -15.71 -25.45
C ASN A 159 20.93 -14.78 -24.51
N LYS A 160 20.24 -13.96 -23.73
CA LYS A 160 20.85 -12.88 -22.95
C LYS A 160 20.39 -12.83 -21.50
N TYR A 161 19.08 -12.81 -21.24
CA TYR A 161 18.53 -12.70 -19.89
C TYR A 161 17.10 -13.26 -19.80
N ARG A 162 16.71 -13.71 -18.61
CA ARG A 162 15.33 -14.12 -18.31
C ARG A 162 14.77 -13.29 -17.17
N VAL A 163 13.47 -13.02 -17.24
CA VAL A 163 12.75 -12.24 -16.25
C VAL A 163 11.69 -13.11 -15.61
N MET A 164 11.69 -13.14 -14.28
CA MET A 164 10.75 -13.94 -13.52
C MET A 164 10.20 -13.20 -12.30
N LEU A 165 9.00 -13.61 -11.90
CA LEU A 165 8.42 -13.24 -10.63
C LEU A 165 9.02 -14.15 -9.55
N GLN A 166 9.57 -13.55 -8.50
CA GLN A 166 10.08 -14.28 -7.36
C GLN A 166 9.01 -14.33 -6.27
N LEU A 167 8.65 -15.54 -5.86
CA LEU A 167 7.67 -15.83 -4.80
C LEU A 167 8.34 -15.95 -3.43
#